data_AF-A0A3E0GZP1-F1
#
_entry.id   AF-A0A3E0GZP1-F1
#
_cell.length_a   1.000
_cell.length_b   1.000
_cell.length_c   1.000
_cell.angle_alpha   90.00
_cell.angle_beta   90.00
_cell.angle_gamma   90.00
#
_symmetry.space_group_name_H-M   'P 1'
#
loop_
_entity.id
_entity.type
_entity.pdbx_description
1 polymer ?
#
loop_
_entity_poly.entity_id
_entity_poly.type
_entity_poly.pdbx_seq_one_letter_code
_entity_poly.pdbx_strand_id
1 'polypeptide(L)'
;MAHMHQNNKKLLTRIRRIKGQSESLERAIESGAECAAILQQVAAIRGAVNGLMTEILEGHIREHLGSVDVTPEERSKDVEQVVAVLRSYLK
;
A
#
# COMPACT_ATOMS: atom_id res chain seq x y z
N MET A 1 -2.90 -1.54 17.80
CA MET A 1 -3.97 -2.00 16.89
C MET A 1 -4.06 -0.99 15.77
N ALA A 2 -4.25 -1.41 14.51
CA ALA A 2 -4.15 -0.52 13.35
C ALA A 2 -5.13 0.67 13.45
N HIS A 3 -4.61 1.87 13.67
CA HIS A 3 -5.40 3.10 13.86
C HIS A 3 -5.92 3.70 12.54
N MET A 4 -6.30 2.86 11.55
CA MET A 4 -6.71 3.26 10.19
C MET A 4 -8.03 4.05 10.10
N HIS A 5 -8.62 4.54 11.20
CA HIS A 5 -10.01 4.96 11.24
C HIS A 5 -10.35 6.24 10.44
N GLN A 6 -9.41 7.16 10.21
CA GLN A 6 -9.71 8.41 9.48
C GLN A 6 -9.63 8.29 7.95
N ASN A 7 -8.82 7.36 7.42
CA ASN A 7 -8.63 7.20 5.97
C ASN A 7 -9.18 5.88 5.38
N ASN A 8 -9.83 5.05 6.20
CA ASN A 8 -10.39 3.76 5.78
C ASN A 8 -11.19 3.81 4.47
N LYS A 9 -12.04 4.83 4.27
CA LYS A 9 -12.86 4.93 3.05
C LYS A 9 -12.01 5.13 1.78
N LYS A 10 -10.95 5.95 1.85
CA LYS A 10 -10.05 6.20 0.71
C LYS A 10 -9.22 4.95 0.38
N LEU A 11 -8.67 4.31 1.40
CA LEU A 11 -7.89 3.08 1.25
C LEU A 11 -8.75 1.94 0.69
N LEU A 12 -9.99 1.78 1.17
CA LEU A 12 -10.95 0.82 0.64
C LEU A 12 -11.30 1.09 -0.82
N THR A 13 -11.46 2.36 -1.22
CA THR A 13 -11.68 2.71 -2.64
C THR A 13 -10.49 2.29 -3.51
N ARG A 14 -9.26 2.49 -3.05
CA ARG A 14 -8.06 2.05 -3.77
C ARG A 14 -7.97 0.54 -3.89
N ILE A 15 -8.20 -0.20 -2.80
CA ILE A 15 -8.23 -1.66 -2.81
C ILE A 15 -9.31 -2.19 -3.77
N ARG A 16 -10.51 -1.61 -3.76
CA ARG A 16 -11.59 -1.99 -4.69
C ARG A 16 -11.19 -1.74 -6.15
N ARG A 17 -10.48 -0.65 -6.44
CA ARG A 17 -9.94 -0.38 -7.78
C ARG A 17 -8.89 -1.42 -8.19
N ILE A 18 -7.95 -1.75 -7.30
CA ILE A 18 -6.94 -2.79 -7.56
C ILE A 18 -7.61 -4.14 -7.83
N LYS A 19 -8.62 -4.51 -7.04
CA LYS A 19 -9.42 -5.72 -7.28
C LYS A 19 -10.01 -5.74 -8.70
N GLY A 20 -10.65 -4.66 -9.14
CA GLY A 20 -11.20 -4.58 -10.49
C GLY A 20 -10.14 -4.64 -11.59
N GLN A 21 -8.93 -4.10 -11.35
CA GLN A 21 -7.80 -4.24 -12.27
C GLN A 21 -7.32 -5.69 -12.36
N SER A 22 -7.23 -6.39 -11.23
CA SER A 22 -6.86 -7.82 -11.18
C SER A 22 -7.87 -8.70 -11.89
N GLU A 23 -9.16 -8.49 -11.65
CA GLU A 23 -10.24 -9.21 -12.37
C GLU A 23 -10.21 -8.93 -13.88
N SER A 24 -9.83 -7.71 -14.29
CA SER A 24 -9.66 -7.38 -15.69
C SER A 24 -8.44 -8.06 -16.33
N LEU A 25 -7.36 -8.23 -15.57
CA LEU A 25 -6.16 -8.95 -16.01
C LEU A 25 -6.44 -10.43 -16.19
N GLU A 26 -7.15 -11.04 -15.24
CA GLU A 26 -7.59 -12.44 -15.32
C GLU A 26 -8.38 -12.68 -16.61
N ARG A 27 -9.42 -11.87 -16.87
CA ARG A 27 -10.20 -11.97 -18.12
C ARG A 27 -9.36 -11.78 -19.38
N ALA A 28 -8.38 -10.87 -19.36
CA ALA A 28 -7.51 -10.63 -20.51
C ALA A 28 -6.61 -11.84 -20.80
N ILE A 29 -6.12 -12.52 -19.76
CA ILE A 29 -5.36 -13.78 -19.89
C ILE A 29 -6.27 -14.87 -20.45
N GLU A 30 -7.46 -15.06 -19.88
CA GLU A 30 -8.43 -16.08 -20.32
C GLU A 30 -8.85 -15.88 -21.79
N SER A 31 -8.98 -14.63 -22.24
CA SER A 31 -9.34 -14.30 -23.62
C SER A 31 -8.17 -14.39 -24.61
N GLY A 32 -6.95 -14.72 -24.14
CA GLY A 32 -5.76 -14.78 -24.99
C GLY A 32 -5.32 -13.41 -25.53
N ALA A 33 -5.43 -12.36 -24.71
CA ALA A 33 -4.99 -11.02 -25.11
C ALA A 33 -3.49 -10.95 -25.40
N GLU A 34 -3.10 -9.99 -26.25
CA GLU A 34 -1.71 -9.74 -26.63
C GLU A 34 -0.79 -9.54 -25.41
N CYS A 35 0.41 -10.12 -25.46
CA CYS A 35 1.41 -10.03 -24.39
C CYS A 35 1.70 -8.57 -23.97
N ALA A 36 1.73 -7.64 -24.92
CA ALA A 36 1.94 -6.23 -24.64
C ALA A 36 0.82 -5.63 -23.77
N ALA A 37 -0.45 -6.01 -24.01
CA ALA A 37 -1.59 -5.55 -23.23
C ALA A 37 -1.58 -6.12 -21.80
N ILE A 38 -1.20 -7.39 -21.66
CA ILE A 38 -1.01 -8.06 -20.37
C ILE A 38 0.06 -7.33 -19.55
N LEU A 39 1.23 -7.07 -20.15
CA LEU A 39 2.34 -6.35 -19.50
C LEU A 39 1.94 -4.95 -19.05
N GLN A 40 1.15 -4.22 -19.86
CA GLN A 40 0.63 -2.91 -19.49
C GLN A 40 -0.31 -2.98 -18.28
N GLN A 41 -1.20 -3.98 -18.22
CA GLN A 41 -2.11 -4.15 -17.09
C GLN A 41 -1.35 -4.53 -15.80
N VAL A 42 -0.36 -5.40 -15.89
CA VAL A 42 0.54 -5.73 -14.76
C VAL A 42 1.27 -4.49 -14.26
N ALA A 43 1.81 -3.68 -15.17
CA ALA A 43 2.48 -2.43 -14.80
C ALA A 43 1.52 -1.44 -14.10
N ALA A 44 0.27 -1.35 -14.57
CA ALA A 44 -0.76 -0.51 -13.96
C ALA A 44 -1.15 -0.99 -12.55
N ILE A 45 -1.29 -2.31 -12.34
CA ILE A 45 -1.56 -2.90 -11.02
C ILE A 45 -0.40 -2.62 -10.07
N ARG A 46 0.84 -2.84 -10.52
CA ARG A 46 2.04 -2.52 -9.73
C ARG A 46 2.05 -1.05 -9.28
N GLY A 47 1.75 -0.12 -10.19
CA GLY A 47 1.66 1.30 -9.87
C GLY A 47 0.56 1.61 -8.85
N ALA A 48 -0.61 0.99 -8.98
CA ALA A 48 -1.71 1.16 -8.03
C ALA A 48 -1.37 0.63 -6.62
N VAL A 49 -0.72 -0.53 -6.53
CA VAL A 49 -0.25 -1.12 -5.28
C VAL A 49 0.80 -0.24 -4.61
N ASN A 50 1.79 0.26 -5.37
CA ASN A 50 2.81 1.16 -4.84
C ASN A 50 2.20 2.47 -4.29
N GLY A 51 1.20 3.02 -5.00
CA GLY A 51 0.49 4.21 -4.53
C GLY A 51 -0.30 3.96 -3.25
N LEU A 52 -0.98 2.82 -3.13
CA LEU A 52 -1.68 2.44 -1.89
C LEU A 52 -0.69 2.29 -0.73
N MET A 53 0.45 1.63 -0.99
CA MET A 53 1.46 1.41 0.04
C MET A 53 2.04 2.73 0.57
N THR A 54 2.34 3.67 -0.32
CA THR A 54 2.85 5.01 0.06
C THR A 54 1.89 5.72 1.01
N GLU A 55 0.58 5.68 0.72
CA GLU A 55 -0.44 6.31 1.54
C GLU A 55 -0.56 5.66 2.93
N ILE A 56 -0.46 4.32 3.01
CA ILE A 56 -0.47 3.59 4.29
C ILE A 56 0.78 3.92 5.11
N LEU A 57 1.95 3.92 4.47
CA LEU A 57 3.22 4.21 5.13
C LEU A 57 3.25 5.65 5.67
N GLU A 58 2.79 6.62 4.88
CA GLU A 58 2.68 8.02 5.32
C GLU A 58 1.78 8.15 6.55
N GLY A 59 0.60 7.50 6.53
CA GLY A 59 -0.29 7.48 7.69
C GLY A 59 0.37 6.91 8.93
N HIS A 60 1.03 5.75 8.78
CA HIS A 60 1.75 5.09 9.88
C HIS A 60 2.86 5.98 10.47
N ILE A 61 3.67 6.63 9.63
CA ILE A 61 4.74 7.54 10.08
C ILE A 61 4.15 8.75 10.82
N ARG A 62 3.13 9.42 10.26
CA ARG A 62 2.54 10.62 10.88
C ARG A 62 1.91 10.31 12.23
N GLU A 63 1.26 9.16 12.36
CA GLU A 63 0.58 8.76 13.60
C GLU A 63 1.56 8.32 14.69
N HIS A 64 2.57 7.52 14.35
CA HIS A 64 3.50 6.96 15.35
C HIS A 64 4.69 7.86 15.68
N LEU A 65 5.21 8.61 14.70
CA LEU A 65 6.37 9.47 14.91
C LEU A 65 6.00 10.95 15.12
N GLY A 66 4.81 11.36 14.71
CA GLY A 66 4.31 12.73 14.83
C GLY A 66 3.66 13.08 16.18
N SER A 67 3.39 12.10 17.04
CA SER A 67 2.85 12.36 18.38
C SER A 67 3.91 13.01 19.29
N VAL A 68 3.49 14.03 20.03
CA VAL A 68 4.36 14.80 20.95
C VAL A 68 4.37 14.18 22.36
N ASP A 69 3.35 13.38 22.70
CA ASP A 69 3.14 12.79 24.04
C ASP A 69 3.58 11.31 24.12
N VAL A 70 4.73 10.96 23.56
CA VAL A 70 5.30 9.61 23.63
C VAL A 70 6.68 9.63 24.24
N THR A 71 6.96 8.64 25.09
CA THR A 71 8.26 8.48 25.76
C THR A 71 9.38 8.20 24.74
N PRO A 72 10.66 8.48 25.07
CA PRO A 72 11.79 8.16 24.21
C PRO A 72 11.86 6.67 23.82
N GLU A 73 11.52 5.78 24.76
CA GLU A 73 11.54 4.33 24.56
C GLU A 73 10.45 3.86 23.58
N GLU A 74 9.23 4.39 23.72
CA GLU A 74 8.13 4.11 22.79
C GLU A 74 8.45 4.64 21.39
N ARG A 75 9.02 5.84 21.30
CA ARG A 75 9.46 6.42 20.03
C ARG A 75 10.53 5.57 19.35
N SER A 76 11.51 5.05 20.09
CA SER A 76 12.55 4.16 19.54
C SER A 76 11.95 2.89 18.95
N LYS A 77 10.98 2.28 19.65
CA LYS A 77 10.28 1.09 19.18
C LYS A 77 9.46 1.33 17.91
N ASP A 78 8.77 2.47 17.84
CA ASP A 78 7.98 2.86 16.67
C ASP A 78 8.88 3.13 15.45
N VAL A 79 10.05 3.77 15.64
CA VAL A 79 11.07 3.94 14.59
C VAL A 79 11.56 2.59 14.07
N GLU A 80 11.87 1.64 14.95
CA GLU A 80 12.30 0.29 14.54
C GLU A 80 11.23 -0.43 13.70
N GLN A 81 9.95 -0.29 14.06
CA GLN A 81 8.85 -0.85 13.25
C GLN A 81 8.79 -0.24 11.85
N VAL A 82 8.89 1.09 11.75
CA VAL A 82 8.92 1.79 10.47
C VAL A 82 10.12 1.33 9.62
N VAL A 83 11.30 1.23 10.23
CA VAL A 83 12.52 0.75 9.53
C VAL A 83 12.36 -0.69 9.05
N ALA A 84 11.75 -1.57 9.84
CA ALA A 84 11.49 -2.95 9.43
C ALA A 84 10.55 -3.02 8.21
N VAL A 85 9.49 -2.22 8.19
CA VAL A 85 8.57 -2.11 7.05
C VAL A 85 9.26 -1.52 5.81
N LEU A 86 10.09 -0.48 5.98
CA LEU A 86 10.87 0.09 4.88
C LEU A 86 11.85 -0.92 4.28
N ARG A 87 12.51 -1.75 5.11
CA ARG A 87 13.43 -2.80 4.65
C ARG A 87 12.73 -3.92 3.90
N SER A 88 11.50 -4.27 4.25
CA SER A 88 10.75 -5.28 3.49
C SER A 88 10.26 -4.73 2.15
N TYR A 89 10.00 -3.43 2.07
CA TYR A 89 9.56 -2.74 0.87
C TYR A 89 10.68 -2.45 -0.15
N LEU A 90 11.84 -1.98 0.31
CA LEU A 90 12.97 -1.59 -0.55
C LEU A 90 13.83 -2.76 -1.02
N LYS A 91 13.34 -3.99 -0.91
CA LYS A 91 13.99 -5.18 -1.45
C LYS A 91 13.75 -5.32 -2.95
#